data_AF-A0A939PP00-F1
#
_entry.id   AF-A0A939PP00-F1
#
_cell.length_a   1.000
_cell.length_b   1.000
_cell.length_c   1.000
_cell.angle_alpha   90.00
_cell.angle_beta   90.00
_cell.angle_gamma   90.00
#
_symmetry.space_group_name_H-M   'P 1'
#
loop_
_entity.id
_entity.type
_entity.pdbx_description
1 polymer ?
#
loop_
_entity_poly.entity_id
_entity_poly.type
_entity_poly.pdbx_seq_one_letter_code
_entity_poly.pdbx_strand_id
1 'polypeptide(L)'
;MAEAKPGPKPKPTPTPGDSGGVRRGADGSASEQAGAHAHAHAQPHGHEDVRPTPMRPRVYTRKEWGAKHTKKPTKVVTRRPDHIVVHHTATPNSTDYSLAHAYKLSRDIQRFHMGHRGWNDTGQQLTISRGGHVMEGRDQSLAAILAGRHAIGAQALHHNDHTIGIENEGNYMKAPVPAALFSSLVTVCTWLCFQYRLDPYRAIVGHRDLGSTSCPGDVLYARLPELRTAVASRLPRRTASKTRPSSKPAPDQNLAGDPGPGAGQSPGVGQGPGADQDLGGDQDLGGDQDSGGDGYDSDEMPGLDSPPAKPAAPSKPSKRPKVSDVFPTYRRPRS
;
A
#
# COMPACT_ATOMS: atom_id res chain seq x y z
N MET A 1 -56.78 7.19 5.02
CA MET A 1 -56.39 8.18 6.06
C MET A 1 -54.90 7.99 6.32
N ALA A 2 -53.97 8.91 6.10
CA ALA A 2 -53.96 10.25 5.53
C ALA A 2 -52.59 10.43 4.83
N GLU A 3 -52.60 11.02 3.63
CA GLU A 3 -51.41 11.39 2.87
C GLU A 3 -50.77 12.66 3.44
N ALA A 4 -49.45 12.66 3.60
CA ALA A 4 -48.69 13.83 4.03
C ALA A 4 -48.32 14.70 2.82
N LYS A 5 -48.76 15.97 2.84
CA LYS A 5 -48.49 16.99 1.82
C LYS A 5 -47.02 17.46 1.85
N PRO A 6 -46.40 17.77 0.70
CA PRO A 6 -45.05 18.35 0.64
C PRO A 6 -45.06 19.87 0.94
N GLY A 7 -44.04 20.33 1.67
CA GLY A 7 -43.82 21.74 2.01
C GLY A 7 -43.29 22.60 0.85
N PRO A 8 -43.35 23.94 0.96
CA PRO A 8 -43.07 24.85 -0.15
C PRO A 8 -41.57 25.03 -0.42
N LYS A 9 -41.21 25.17 -1.70
CA LYS A 9 -39.86 25.49 -2.20
C LYS A 9 -39.53 26.99 -2.02
N PRO A 10 -38.28 27.36 -1.68
CA PRO A 10 -37.86 28.76 -1.63
C PRO A 10 -37.66 29.37 -3.03
N LYS A 11 -38.02 30.66 -3.18
CA LYS A 11 -37.87 31.48 -4.39
C LYS A 11 -36.45 32.12 -4.48
N PRO A 12 -35.94 32.39 -5.70
CA PRO A 12 -34.66 33.07 -5.91
C PRO A 12 -34.77 34.60 -5.72
N THR A 13 -33.74 35.21 -5.13
CA THR A 13 -33.58 36.67 -5.02
C THR A 13 -32.75 37.25 -6.18
N PRO A 14 -33.08 38.45 -6.66
CA PRO A 14 -32.39 39.10 -7.78
C PRO A 14 -31.21 39.97 -7.35
N THR A 15 -30.17 40.02 -8.19
CA THR A 15 -29.12 41.06 -8.26
C THR A 15 -29.60 42.31 -8.98
N PRO A 16 -29.13 43.50 -8.59
CA PRO A 16 -29.01 44.64 -9.49
C PRO A 16 -27.54 45.05 -9.71
N GLY A 17 -27.17 45.27 -10.98
CA GLY A 17 -25.99 46.05 -11.36
C GLY A 17 -26.33 47.53 -11.55
N ASP A 18 -25.32 48.39 -11.64
CA ASP A 18 -24.89 49.06 -12.90
C ASP A 18 -24.07 50.34 -12.64
N SER A 19 -23.16 50.60 -13.58
CA SER A 19 -22.75 51.90 -14.12
C SER A 19 -21.81 52.84 -13.35
N GLY A 20 -20.62 53.02 -13.94
CA GLY A 20 -20.30 54.29 -14.61
C GLY A 20 -19.31 55.24 -13.91
N GLY A 21 -18.20 55.57 -14.59
CA GLY A 21 -17.42 56.76 -14.24
C GLY A 21 -15.96 56.80 -14.70
N VAL A 22 -15.71 56.90 -16.01
CA VAL A 22 -14.43 57.39 -16.56
C VAL A 22 -14.42 58.91 -16.48
N ARG A 23 -13.34 59.56 -15.98
CA ARG A 23 -12.75 60.80 -16.55
C ARG A 23 -11.26 60.95 -16.23
N ARG A 24 -10.56 61.48 -17.24
CA ARG A 24 -9.13 61.80 -17.38
C ARG A 24 -8.81 63.23 -16.91
N GLY A 25 -7.52 63.49 -16.70
CA GLY A 25 -6.86 64.81 -16.70
C GLY A 25 -5.73 64.80 -15.67
N ALA A 26 -4.46 64.55 -15.99
CA ALA A 26 -3.49 65.29 -16.81
C ALA A 26 -2.87 66.50 -16.10
N ASP A 27 -1.55 66.62 -16.30
CA ASP A 27 -0.62 67.73 -16.02
C ASP A 27 -0.10 67.85 -14.57
N GLY A 28 1.19 68.07 -14.28
CA GLY A 28 2.37 68.23 -15.12
C GLY A 28 3.62 68.54 -14.26
N SER A 29 4.77 68.01 -14.71
CA SER A 29 6.18 68.49 -14.63
C SER A 29 6.76 69.26 -13.41
N ALA A 30 7.93 68.79 -12.93
CA ALA A 30 9.22 69.51 -12.69
C ALA A 30 10.07 68.73 -11.66
N SER A 31 11.08 67.94 -12.08
CA SER A 31 12.53 68.27 -12.13
C SER A 31 13.18 68.67 -10.79
N GLU A 32 14.03 67.81 -10.19
CA GLU A 32 15.49 68.03 -10.08
C GLU A 32 16.23 66.94 -9.26
N GLN A 33 17.32 66.46 -9.88
CA GLN A 33 18.65 66.05 -9.40
C GLN A 33 18.90 65.24 -8.10
N ALA A 34 19.57 64.11 -8.37
CA ALA A 34 20.83 63.61 -7.77
C ALA A 34 20.86 63.17 -6.29
N GLY A 35 21.05 61.86 -6.11
CA GLY A 35 21.52 61.25 -4.87
C GLY A 35 21.87 59.79 -5.11
N ALA A 36 23.15 59.49 -5.30
CA ALA A 36 23.65 58.13 -5.41
C ALA A 36 23.49 57.40 -4.06
N HIS A 37 22.65 56.36 -4.02
CA HIS A 37 22.70 55.35 -2.97
C HIS A 37 22.69 53.96 -3.60
N ALA A 38 23.80 53.27 -3.42
CA ALA A 38 23.98 51.86 -3.72
C ALA A 38 22.94 51.04 -2.92
N HIS A 39 21.88 50.60 -3.59
CA HIS A 39 21.05 49.53 -3.04
C HIS A 39 21.72 48.21 -3.38
N ALA A 40 22.43 47.67 -2.38
CA ALA A 40 22.89 46.30 -2.35
C ALA A 40 21.74 45.37 -2.78
N HIS A 41 21.96 44.61 -3.85
CA HIS A 41 21.15 43.44 -4.17
C HIS A 41 21.29 42.45 -3.02
N ALA A 42 20.37 42.52 -2.05
CA ALA A 42 20.15 41.44 -1.11
C ALA A 42 19.66 40.25 -1.93
N GLN A 43 20.57 39.31 -2.19
CA GLN A 43 20.23 37.99 -2.69
C GLN A 43 19.21 37.39 -1.72
N PRO A 44 18.04 36.91 -2.19
CA PRO A 44 17.12 36.22 -1.31
C PRO A 44 17.82 34.95 -0.83
N HIS A 45 18.21 34.92 0.43
CA HIS A 45 18.64 33.70 1.10
C HIS A 45 17.47 32.71 0.98
N GLY A 46 17.62 31.73 0.10
CA GLY A 46 16.63 30.67 -0.08
C GLY A 46 16.43 29.97 1.25
N HIS A 47 15.24 30.13 1.83
CA HIS A 47 14.77 29.23 2.87
C HIS A 47 14.75 27.83 2.25
N GLU A 48 15.64 26.94 2.66
CA GLU A 48 15.46 25.53 2.35
C GLU A 48 14.09 25.12 2.92
N ASP A 49 13.20 24.66 2.05
CA ASP A 49 11.91 24.07 2.39
C ASP A 49 12.16 22.72 3.10
N VAL A 50 12.63 22.79 4.36
CA VAL A 50 12.83 21.64 5.22
C VAL A 50 11.46 21.20 5.71
N ARG A 51 10.79 20.38 4.90
CA ARG A 51 9.49 19.80 5.28
C ARG A 51 9.69 18.84 6.46
N PRO A 52 8.78 18.86 7.44
CA PRO A 52 8.87 17.98 8.60
C PRO A 52 8.76 16.50 8.19
N THR A 53 9.38 15.63 8.98
CA THR A 53 9.22 14.18 8.86
C THR A 53 7.72 13.82 8.83
N PRO A 54 7.25 13.02 7.85
CA PRO A 54 5.85 12.66 7.77
C PRO A 54 5.36 11.99 9.06
N MET A 55 4.20 12.44 9.57
CA MET A 55 3.60 11.83 10.75
C MET A 55 3.18 10.39 10.45
N ARG A 56 3.52 9.49 11.37
CA ARG A 56 3.02 8.11 11.35
C ARG A 56 1.50 8.12 11.61
N PRO A 57 0.69 7.46 10.77
CA PRO A 57 -0.75 7.33 11.02
C PRO A 57 -1.02 6.44 12.25
N ARG A 58 -2.16 6.66 12.91
CA ARG A 58 -2.68 5.70 13.90
C ARG A 58 -3.03 4.40 13.19
N VAL A 59 -2.28 3.34 13.50
CA VAL A 59 -2.60 1.97 13.08
C VAL A 59 -3.19 1.23 14.27
N TYR A 60 -4.43 0.78 14.14
CA TYR A 60 -5.10 -0.07 15.12
C TYR A 60 -4.54 -1.48 15.03
N THR A 61 -4.01 -1.95 16.14
CA THR A 61 -3.29 -3.23 16.23
C THR A 61 -4.22 -4.42 16.11
N ARG A 62 -3.66 -5.58 15.76
CA ARG A 62 -4.36 -6.87 15.77
C ARG A 62 -5.10 -7.17 17.06
N LYS A 63 -4.52 -6.78 18.20
CA LYS A 63 -5.16 -6.92 19.51
C LYS A 63 -6.42 -6.06 19.63
N GLU A 64 -6.39 -4.82 19.13
CA GLU A 64 -7.51 -3.87 19.26
C GLU A 64 -8.73 -4.29 18.43
N TRP A 65 -8.52 -4.77 17.21
CA TRP A 65 -9.64 -5.22 16.36
C TRP A 65 -10.04 -6.69 16.62
N GLY A 66 -9.37 -7.38 17.55
CA GLY A 66 -9.71 -8.75 17.94
C GLY A 66 -9.36 -9.79 16.88
N ALA A 67 -8.14 -9.72 16.35
CA ALA A 67 -7.60 -10.68 15.40
C ALA A 67 -7.58 -12.10 15.97
N LYS A 68 -7.92 -13.07 15.13
CA LYS A 68 -7.63 -14.48 15.42
C LYS A 68 -6.13 -14.74 15.34
N HIS A 69 -5.68 -15.76 16.06
CA HIS A 69 -4.33 -16.31 15.91
C HIS A 69 -4.10 -16.78 14.49
N THR A 70 -2.89 -16.56 13.98
CA THR A 70 -2.48 -17.07 12.67
C THR A 70 -2.34 -18.59 12.72
N LYS A 71 -2.52 -19.28 11.58
CA LYS A 71 -2.27 -20.73 11.50
C LYS A 71 -0.78 -21.06 11.57
N LYS A 72 0.05 -20.17 11.03
CA LYS A 72 1.51 -20.23 11.07
C LYS A 72 2.09 -18.84 11.37
N PRO A 73 3.29 -18.74 11.96
CA PRO A 73 3.97 -17.47 12.14
C PRO A 73 4.22 -16.74 10.81
N THR A 74 4.03 -15.43 10.76
CA THR A 74 4.36 -14.64 9.56
C THR A 74 5.88 -14.57 9.36
N LYS A 75 6.32 -14.82 8.13
CA LYS A 75 7.72 -14.64 7.74
C LYS A 75 8.06 -13.15 7.63
N VAL A 76 8.98 -12.68 8.47
CA VAL A 76 9.53 -11.32 8.42
C VAL A 76 10.95 -11.37 7.89
N VAL A 77 11.24 -10.57 6.87
CA VAL A 77 12.57 -10.50 6.23
C VAL A 77 13.18 -9.12 6.39
N THR A 78 14.51 -9.05 6.32
CA THR A 78 15.28 -7.80 6.45
C THR A 78 15.25 -6.97 5.17
N ARG A 79 15.04 -7.59 4.02
CA ARG A 79 14.82 -6.87 2.75
C ARG A 79 13.56 -6.03 2.87
N ARG A 80 13.65 -4.77 2.47
CA ARG A 80 12.52 -3.83 2.44
C ARG A 80 11.61 -4.15 1.26
N PRO A 81 10.29 -3.87 1.37
CA PRO A 81 9.46 -3.85 0.20
C PRO A 81 9.89 -2.69 -0.71
N ASP A 82 9.77 -2.88 -2.02
CA ASP A 82 10.10 -1.87 -3.03
C ASP A 82 8.85 -1.27 -3.71
N HIS A 83 7.68 -1.91 -3.56
CA HIS A 83 6.40 -1.38 -4.02
C HIS A 83 5.33 -1.42 -2.92
N ILE A 84 4.42 -0.45 -3.01
CA ILE A 84 3.16 -0.37 -2.27
C ILE A 84 2.05 -0.71 -3.27
N VAL A 85 1.33 -1.80 -3.03
CA VAL A 85 0.23 -2.23 -3.88
C VAL A 85 -1.08 -1.74 -3.27
N VAL A 86 -1.84 -0.98 -4.07
CA VAL A 86 -3.17 -0.49 -3.72
C VAL A 86 -4.20 -1.50 -4.19
N HIS A 87 -4.97 -2.03 -3.24
CA HIS A 87 -6.08 -2.95 -3.46
C HIS A 87 -7.40 -2.29 -3.10
N HIS A 88 -8.49 -2.85 -3.60
CA HIS A 88 -9.79 -2.72 -2.98
C HIS A 88 -10.20 -4.05 -2.37
N THR A 89 -11.05 -4.05 -1.35
CA THR A 89 -11.51 -5.31 -0.75
C THR A 89 -12.59 -6.01 -1.59
N ALA A 90 -13.09 -5.33 -2.63
CA ALA A 90 -14.23 -5.71 -3.48
C ALA A 90 -15.53 -6.02 -2.71
N THR A 91 -15.58 -5.75 -1.41
CA THR A 91 -16.78 -5.87 -0.58
C THR A 91 -17.83 -4.82 -0.98
N PRO A 92 -19.12 -5.04 -0.66
CA PRO A 92 -20.13 -3.99 -0.73
C PRO A 92 -19.68 -2.71 -0.03
N ASN A 93 -20.02 -1.56 -0.60
CA ASN A 93 -19.66 -0.26 -0.06
C ASN A 93 -20.56 0.09 1.14
N SER A 94 -20.02 -0.06 2.36
CA SER A 94 -20.72 0.34 3.59
C SER A 94 -20.88 1.85 3.71
N THR A 95 -21.97 2.29 4.35
CA THR A 95 -22.16 3.68 4.81
C THR A 95 -21.88 3.83 6.30
N ASP A 96 -21.53 2.74 7.01
CA ASP A 96 -21.05 2.81 8.39
C ASP A 96 -19.55 3.12 8.37
N TYR A 97 -19.21 4.37 8.67
CA TYR A 97 -17.84 4.87 8.69
C TYR A 97 -17.17 4.72 10.06
N SER A 98 -17.79 4.00 11.01
CA SER A 98 -17.30 3.89 12.39
C SER A 98 -16.05 3.00 12.51
N LEU A 99 -15.31 3.22 13.61
CA LEU A 99 -14.22 2.34 14.00
C LEU A 99 -14.71 0.91 14.30
N ALA A 100 -15.92 0.77 14.85
CA ALA A 100 -16.50 -0.54 15.14
C ALA A 100 -16.73 -1.36 13.86
N HIS A 101 -17.21 -0.71 12.80
CA HIS A 101 -17.32 -1.30 11.47
C HIS A 101 -15.96 -1.65 10.89
N ALA A 102 -14.97 -0.75 11.00
CA ALA A 102 -13.60 -1.02 10.55
C ALA A 102 -13.02 -2.28 11.22
N TYR A 103 -13.23 -2.46 12.52
CA TYR A 103 -12.82 -3.68 13.22
C TYR A 103 -13.58 -4.92 12.74
N LYS A 104 -14.88 -4.79 12.48
CA LYS A 104 -15.70 -5.89 11.95
C LYS A 104 -15.21 -6.32 10.57
N LEU A 105 -14.97 -5.38 9.68
CA LEU A 105 -14.41 -5.61 8.36
C LEU A 105 -13.09 -6.39 8.45
N SER A 106 -12.14 -5.95 9.27
CA SER A 106 -10.85 -6.65 9.42
C SER A 106 -11.02 -8.10 9.87
N ARG A 107 -11.94 -8.37 10.81
CA ARG A 107 -12.26 -9.74 11.24
C ARG A 107 -12.89 -10.57 10.12
N ASP A 108 -13.74 -9.96 9.31
CA ASP A 108 -14.43 -10.66 8.21
C ASP A 108 -13.47 -10.99 7.06
N ILE A 109 -12.58 -10.07 6.70
CA ILE A 109 -11.49 -10.32 5.73
C ILE A 109 -10.60 -11.46 6.25
N GLN A 110 -10.13 -11.39 7.51
CA GLN A 110 -9.30 -12.44 8.09
C GLN A 110 -10.02 -13.81 8.10
N ARG A 111 -11.30 -13.82 8.46
CA ARG A 111 -12.11 -15.04 8.48
C ARG A 111 -12.22 -15.67 7.09
N PHE A 112 -12.44 -14.87 6.06
CA PHE A 112 -12.51 -15.35 4.69
C PHE A 112 -11.15 -15.88 4.21
N HIS A 113 -10.08 -15.12 4.39
CA HIS A 113 -8.73 -15.56 4.01
C HIS A 113 -8.34 -16.87 4.69
N MET A 114 -8.54 -16.99 6.00
CA MET A 114 -8.16 -18.22 6.71
C MET A 114 -9.14 -19.38 6.50
N GLY A 115 -10.45 -19.09 6.48
CA GLY A 115 -11.50 -20.11 6.48
C GLY A 115 -11.87 -20.59 5.08
N HIS A 116 -11.97 -19.67 4.12
CA HIS A 116 -12.36 -19.98 2.75
C HIS A 116 -11.14 -20.25 1.85
N ARG A 117 -10.10 -19.41 1.92
CA ARG A 117 -8.89 -19.59 1.09
C ARG A 117 -7.82 -20.48 1.69
N GLY A 118 -7.98 -20.86 2.95
CA GLY A 118 -7.01 -21.72 3.63
C GLY A 118 -5.72 -21.01 4.08
N TRP A 119 -5.56 -19.71 3.81
CA TRP A 119 -4.35 -18.95 4.13
C TRP A 119 -4.01 -18.95 5.63
N ASN A 120 -2.75 -18.62 5.92
CA ASN A 120 -2.24 -18.61 7.29
C ASN A 120 -2.79 -17.44 8.12
N ASP A 121 -3.15 -16.33 7.49
CA ASP A 121 -3.70 -15.12 8.07
C ASP A 121 -4.36 -14.29 6.95
N THR A 122 -4.76 -13.05 7.24
CA THR A 122 -5.10 -12.09 6.18
C THR A 122 -3.90 -11.81 5.26
N GLY A 123 -4.13 -11.67 3.96
CA GLY A 123 -3.04 -11.59 2.96
C GLY A 123 -2.28 -10.27 2.92
N GLN A 124 -2.98 -9.16 3.14
CA GLN A 124 -2.46 -7.80 3.13
C GLN A 124 -1.83 -7.39 4.47
N GLN A 125 -0.87 -6.46 4.42
CA GLN A 125 -0.22 -5.92 5.61
C GLN A 125 -1.05 -4.84 6.29
N LEU A 126 -1.79 -4.02 5.53
CA LEU A 126 -2.63 -2.95 6.05
C LEU A 126 -4.01 -2.94 5.40
N THR A 127 -5.02 -2.50 6.15
CA THR A 127 -6.38 -2.25 5.64
C THR A 127 -6.82 -0.85 6.03
N ILE A 128 -7.47 -0.13 5.13
CA ILE A 128 -8.05 1.19 5.36
C ILE A 128 -9.56 1.10 5.17
N SER A 129 -10.33 1.39 6.22
CA SER A 129 -11.79 1.43 6.10
C SER A 129 -12.27 2.64 5.30
N ARG A 130 -13.53 2.62 4.86
CA ARG A 130 -14.18 3.77 4.19
C ARG A 130 -14.21 5.02 5.07
N GLY A 131 -14.19 4.85 6.39
CA GLY A 131 -14.05 5.92 7.38
C GLY A 131 -12.62 6.45 7.58
N GLY A 132 -11.62 5.86 6.90
CA GLY A 132 -10.21 6.25 6.99
C GLY A 132 -9.44 5.65 8.15
N HIS A 133 -10.00 4.67 8.87
CA HIS A 133 -9.30 3.97 9.95
C HIS A 133 -8.31 2.96 9.37
N VAL A 134 -7.06 2.96 9.86
CA VAL A 134 -5.99 2.07 9.39
C VAL A 134 -5.82 0.92 10.38
N MET A 135 -5.94 -0.31 9.91
CA MET A 135 -5.78 -1.52 10.70
C MET A 135 -4.50 -2.24 10.29
N GLU A 136 -3.80 -2.78 11.28
CA GLU A 136 -2.78 -3.79 11.04
C GLU A 136 -3.46 -5.06 10.50
N GLY A 137 -3.11 -5.45 9.27
CA GLY A 137 -3.58 -6.67 8.63
C GLY A 137 -2.76 -7.86 9.11
N ARG A 138 -1.89 -8.38 8.23
CA ARG A 138 -1.09 -9.59 8.48
C ARG A 138 -0.23 -9.43 9.73
N ASP A 139 -0.11 -10.51 10.51
CA ASP A 139 0.69 -10.51 11.75
C ASP A 139 2.11 -10.00 11.53
N GLN A 140 2.66 -9.30 12.53
CA GLN A 140 3.95 -8.60 12.50
C GLN A 140 4.06 -7.39 11.55
N SER A 141 3.05 -7.03 10.77
CA SER A 141 3.16 -5.94 9.78
C SER A 141 3.56 -4.61 10.42
N LEU A 142 2.90 -4.20 11.51
CA LEU A 142 3.21 -2.90 12.12
C LEU A 142 4.61 -2.88 12.71
N ALA A 143 5.01 -3.94 13.41
CA ALA A 143 6.35 -4.07 13.98
C ALA A 143 7.44 -4.10 12.90
N ALA A 144 7.21 -4.85 11.81
CA ALA A 144 8.13 -4.93 10.67
C ALA A 144 8.32 -3.56 10.01
N ILE A 145 7.23 -2.82 9.74
CA ILE A 145 7.32 -1.48 9.14
C ILE A 145 8.17 -0.54 10.01
N LEU A 146 7.93 -0.53 11.32
CA LEU A 146 8.68 0.33 12.25
C LEU A 146 10.17 -0.03 12.30
N ALA A 147 10.49 -1.31 12.18
CA ALA A 147 11.87 -1.79 12.09
C ALA A 147 12.50 -1.62 10.70
N GLY A 148 11.75 -1.11 9.70
CA GLY A 148 12.22 -1.00 8.31
C GLY A 148 12.45 -2.37 7.66
N ARG A 149 11.66 -3.37 8.05
CA ARG A 149 11.64 -4.77 7.60
C ARG A 149 10.35 -5.07 6.85
N HIS A 150 10.26 -6.24 6.21
CA HIS A 150 9.07 -6.65 5.45
C HIS A 150 8.41 -7.88 6.07
N ALA A 151 7.11 -7.79 6.39
CA ALA A 151 6.28 -8.95 6.69
C ALA A 151 5.69 -9.47 5.37
N ILE A 152 6.11 -10.65 4.91
CA ILE A 152 5.69 -11.20 3.62
C ILE A 152 4.18 -11.42 3.62
N GLY A 153 3.49 -10.99 2.56
CA GLY A 153 2.03 -11.07 2.39
C GLY A 153 1.55 -12.27 1.57
N ALA A 154 0.27 -12.26 1.22
CA ALA A 154 -0.38 -13.18 0.27
C ALA A 154 -1.34 -12.43 -0.68
N GLN A 155 -1.06 -11.14 -0.92
CA GLN A 155 -1.95 -10.18 -1.59
C GLN A 155 -1.72 -10.07 -3.10
N ALA A 156 -0.51 -10.31 -3.59
CA ALA A 156 -0.19 -10.28 -5.02
C ALA A 156 0.68 -11.50 -5.36
N LEU A 157 0.09 -12.47 -6.05
CA LEU A 157 0.77 -13.69 -6.45
C LEU A 157 2.07 -13.35 -7.18
N HIS A 158 3.16 -14.07 -6.85
CA HIS A 158 4.53 -13.84 -7.34
C HIS A 158 5.21 -12.52 -6.92
N HIS A 159 4.54 -11.63 -6.18
CA HIS A 159 5.07 -10.33 -5.77
C HIS A 159 5.12 -10.13 -4.24
N ASN A 160 4.60 -11.09 -3.47
CA ASN A 160 4.43 -10.98 -2.02
C ASN A 160 5.72 -10.78 -1.22
N ASP A 161 6.85 -11.28 -1.71
CA ASP A 161 8.12 -11.21 -1.01
C ASP A 161 8.75 -9.81 -1.10
N HIS A 162 8.33 -8.96 -2.05
CA HIS A 162 8.90 -7.62 -2.25
C HIS A 162 7.90 -6.48 -2.22
N THR A 163 6.61 -6.76 -2.02
CA THR A 163 5.56 -5.74 -2.02
C THR A 163 4.77 -5.70 -0.71
N ILE A 164 4.36 -4.49 -0.31
CA ILE A 164 3.42 -4.27 0.80
C ILE A 164 2.04 -3.90 0.25
N GLY A 165 1.01 -4.66 0.60
CA GLY A 165 -0.36 -4.45 0.16
C GLY A 165 -1.18 -3.62 1.15
N ILE A 166 -1.98 -2.71 0.61
CA ILE A 166 -2.98 -1.91 1.33
C ILE A 166 -4.36 -2.21 0.75
N GLU A 167 -5.20 -2.86 1.54
CA GLU A 167 -6.61 -3.10 1.22
C GLU A 167 -7.47 -1.89 1.55
N ASN A 168 -8.10 -1.30 0.53
CA ASN A 168 -9.02 -0.18 0.71
C ASN A 168 -10.46 -0.69 0.68
N GLU A 169 -11.19 -0.51 1.78
CA GLU A 169 -12.53 -1.07 1.93
C GLU A 169 -13.48 -0.59 0.82
N GLY A 170 -14.05 -1.55 0.10
CA GLY A 170 -15.16 -1.33 -0.82
C GLY A 170 -14.91 -1.88 -2.21
N ASN A 171 -15.87 -1.63 -3.09
CA ASN A 171 -15.78 -1.94 -4.52
C ASN A 171 -15.76 -0.63 -5.31
N TYR A 172 -14.64 -0.38 -5.99
CA TYR A 172 -14.36 0.85 -6.72
C TYR A 172 -14.31 0.67 -8.23
N MET A 173 -15.00 -0.35 -8.77
CA MET A 173 -15.22 -0.43 -10.22
C MET A 173 -15.96 0.81 -10.75
N LYS A 174 -16.97 1.29 -10.00
CA LYS A 174 -17.79 2.45 -10.40
C LYS A 174 -18.05 3.43 -9.28
N ALA A 175 -17.97 3.00 -8.02
CA ALA A 175 -18.29 3.85 -6.89
C ALA A 175 -17.17 4.86 -6.61
N PRO A 176 -17.49 6.07 -6.14
CA PRO A 176 -16.49 7.03 -5.71
C PRO A 176 -15.78 6.55 -4.44
N VAL A 177 -14.50 6.88 -4.36
CA VAL A 177 -13.66 6.64 -3.18
C VAL A 177 -13.93 7.74 -2.13
N PRO A 178 -14.34 7.41 -0.89
CA PRO A 178 -14.59 8.41 0.15
C PRO A 178 -13.36 9.28 0.44
N ALA A 179 -13.57 10.57 0.70
CA ALA A 179 -12.49 11.51 0.98
C ALA A 179 -11.67 11.11 2.23
N ALA A 180 -12.32 10.57 3.26
CA ALA A 180 -11.65 10.09 4.48
C ALA A 180 -10.69 8.93 4.21
N LEU A 181 -11.15 7.91 3.46
CA LEU A 181 -10.31 6.79 3.03
C LEU A 181 -9.16 7.30 2.15
N PHE A 182 -9.43 8.11 1.12
CA PHE A 182 -8.36 8.57 0.23
C PHE A 182 -7.32 9.43 0.97
N SER A 183 -7.75 10.30 1.88
CA SER A 183 -6.83 11.09 2.71
C SER A 183 -5.98 10.23 3.64
N SER A 184 -6.55 9.16 4.16
CA SER A 184 -5.84 8.16 4.96
C SER A 184 -4.84 7.38 4.11
N LEU A 185 -5.22 6.95 2.91
CA LEU A 185 -4.34 6.29 1.94
C LEU A 185 -3.14 7.17 1.58
N VAL A 186 -3.34 8.46 1.28
CA VAL A 186 -2.24 9.41 1.06
C VAL A 186 -1.31 9.45 2.27
N THR A 187 -1.85 9.49 3.49
CA THR A 187 -1.06 9.55 4.73
C THR A 187 -0.25 8.28 4.95
N VAL A 188 -0.86 7.11 4.76
CA VAL A 188 -0.20 5.80 4.87
C VAL A 188 0.90 5.67 3.81
N CYS A 189 0.61 5.95 2.53
CA CYS A 189 1.60 5.89 1.47
C CYS A 189 2.75 6.88 1.71
N THR A 190 2.49 8.08 2.23
CA THR A 190 3.55 9.03 2.61
C THR A 190 4.45 8.45 3.69
N TRP A 191 3.87 7.86 4.74
CA TRP A 191 4.62 7.22 5.81
C TRP A 191 5.46 6.05 5.29
N LEU A 192 4.90 5.16 4.46
CA LEU A 192 5.60 4.01 3.91
C LEU A 192 6.72 4.43 2.94
N CYS A 193 6.47 5.39 2.04
CA CYS A 193 7.49 5.92 1.14
C CYS A 193 8.64 6.55 1.92
N PHE A 194 8.35 7.29 2.99
CA PHE A 194 9.39 7.84 3.86
C PHE A 194 10.18 6.73 4.57
N GLN A 195 9.49 5.78 5.22
CA GLN A 195 10.08 4.70 6.01
C GLN A 195 11.01 3.81 5.17
N TYR A 196 10.60 3.49 3.94
CA TYR A 196 11.34 2.58 3.06
C TYR A 196 12.18 3.30 2.00
N ARG A 197 12.15 4.65 1.96
CA ARG A 197 12.84 5.50 0.98
C ARG A 197 12.40 5.25 -0.47
N LEU A 198 11.11 5.09 -0.67
CA LEU A 198 10.51 4.81 -1.97
C LEU A 198 10.22 6.11 -2.73
N ASP A 199 10.42 6.06 -4.05
CA ASP A 199 9.91 7.07 -4.97
C ASP A 199 8.42 6.77 -5.23
N PRO A 200 7.48 7.64 -4.80
CA PRO A 200 6.05 7.37 -4.93
C PRO A 200 5.61 7.16 -6.38
N TYR A 201 6.25 7.83 -7.36
CA TYR A 201 5.86 7.71 -8.76
C TYR A 201 6.17 6.33 -9.36
N ARG A 202 7.11 5.62 -8.76
CA ARG A 202 7.51 4.26 -9.18
C ARG A 202 6.92 3.19 -8.28
N ALA A 203 6.93 3.41 -6.97
CA ALA A 203 6.63 2.39 -6.00
C ALA A 203 5.13 2.17 -5.74
N ILE A 204 4.28 3.20 -5.94
CA ILE A 204 2.83 3.05 -5.72
C ILE A 204 2.18 2.50 -6.99
N VAL A 205 1.64 1.30 -6.92
CA VAL A 205 1.02 0.58 -8.04
C VAL A 205 -0.37 0.06 -7.65
N GLY A 206 -1.24 -0.21 -8.61
CA GLY A 206 -2.47 -0.97 -8.38
C GLY A 206 -2.20 -2.47 -8.52
N HIS A 207 -3.03 -3.32 -7.91
CA HIS A 207 -2.86 -4.77 -8.04
C HIS A 207 -2.83 -5.22 -9.52
N ARG A 208 -3.70 -4.64 -10.37
CA ARG A 208 -3.71 -4.89 -11.83
C ARG A 208 -2.42 -4.54 -12.58
N ASP A 209 -1.49 -3.78 -11.98
CA ASP A 209 -0.17 -3.52 -12.58
C ASP A 209 0.78 -4.72 -12.46
N LEU A 210 0.46 -5.68 -11.59
CA LEU A 210 1.30 -6.84 -11.24
C LEU A 210 0.70 -8.18 -11.72
N GLY A 211 -0.53 -8.19 -12.23
CA GLY A 211 -1.20 -9.42 -12.63
C GLY A 211 -2.56 -9.19 -13.27
N SER A 212 -3.22 -10.28 -13.65
CA SER A 212 -4.55 -10.24 -14.29
C SER A 212 -5.66 -10.16 -13.24
N THR A 213 -6.09 -8.94 -12.94
CA THR A 213 -7.16 -8.64 -11.96
C THR A 213 -7.82 -7.30 -12.29
N SER A 214 -9.06 -7.13 -11.86
CA SER A 214 -9.74 -5.83 -11.90
C SER A 214 -9.41 -4.96 -10.67
N CYS A 215 -8.77 -5.48 -9.64
CA CYS A 215 -8.35 -4.75 -8.45
C CYS A 215 -7.32 -3.64 -8.81
N PRO A 216 -7.39 -2.41 -8.27
CA PRO A 216 -8.26 -1.91 -7.19
C PRO A 216 -9.59 -1.30 -7.67
N GLY A 217 -10.06 -1.68 -8.85
CA GLY A 217 -11.22 -1.12 -9.51
C GLY A 217 -10.92 0.19 -10.26
N ASP A 218 -11.71 0.47 -11.30
CA ASP A 218 -11.39 1.53 -12.26
C ASP A 218 -11.31 2.92 -11.64
N VAL A 219 -12.20 3.23 -10.68
CA VAL A 219 -12.22 4.55 -10.03
C VAL A 219 -11.02 4.76 -9.12
N LEU A 220 -10.64 3.77 -8.30
CA LEU A 220 -9.47 3.92 -7.43
C LEU A 220 -8.17 3.84 -8.24
N TYR A 221 -8.11 2.99 -9.26
CA TYR A 221 -6.97 2.90 -10.16
C TYR A 221 -6.71 4.21 -10.92
N ALA A 222 -7.75 4.84 -11.45
CA ALA A 222 -7.65 6.14 -12.14
C ALA A 222 -7.13 7.27 -11.22
N ARG A 223 -7.22 7.11 -9.90
CA ARG A 223 -6.71 8.09 -8.91
C ARG A 223 -5.28 7.82 -8.45
N LEU A 224 -4.61 6.76 -8.93
CA LEU A 224 -3.21 6.50 -8.57
C LEU A 224 -2.27 7.68 -8.94
N PRO A 225 -2.40 8.37 -10.10
CA PRO A 225 -1.61 9.57 -10.36
C PRO A 225 -1.81 10.68 -9.32
N GLU A 226 -3.06 10.95 -8.93
CA GLU A 226 -3.40 11.92 -7.87
C GLU A 226 -2.75 11.52 -6.54
N LEU A 227 -2.85 10.23 -6.16
CA LEU A 227 -2.23 9.69 -4.95
C LEU A 227 -0.71 9.89 -4.96
N ARG A 228 -0.04 9.53 -6.06
CA ARG A 228 1.42 9.67 -6.22
C ARG A 228 1.86 11.12 -6.06
N THR A 229 1.16 12.07 -6.69
CA THR A 229 1.44 13.50 -6.57
C THR A 229 1.22 14.01 -5.15
N ALA A 230 0.12 13.61 -4.50
CA ALA A 230 -0.18 14.01 -3.13
C ALA A 230 0.83 13.46 -2.12
N VAL A 231 1.33 12.24 -2.33
CA VAL A 231 2.40 11.65 -1.51
C VAL A 231 3.73 12.38 -1.75
N ALA A 232 4.11 12.60 -3.01
CA ALA A 232 5.34 13.32 -3.35
C ALA A 232 5.38 14.74 -2.78
N SER A 233 4.23 15.44 -2.73
CA SER A 233 4.15 16.79 -2.15
C SER A 233 4.32 16.81 -0.63
N ARG A 234 4.12 15.68 0.06
CA ARG A 234 4.27 15.55 1.52
C ARG A 234 5.63 14.97 1.94
N LEU A 235 6.39 14.40 1.01
CA LEU A 235 7.73 13.91 1.31
C LEU A 235 8.71 15.08 1.45
N PRO A 236 9.68 14.99 2.38
CA PRO A 236 10.78 15.94 2.44
C PRO A 236 11.55 15.96 1.11
N ARG A 237 11.87 17.17 0.64
CA ARG A 237 12.78 17.32 -0.48
C ARG A 237 14.12 16.71 -0.05
N ARG A 238 14.54 15.65 -0.74
CA ARG A 238 15.90 15.15 -0.57
C ARG A 238 16.83 16.23 -1.09
N THR A 239 17.47 16.98 -0.19
CA THR A 239 18.59 17.81 -0.57
C THR A 239 19.62 16.86 -1.18
N ALA A 240 19.95 17.07 -2.45
CA ALA A 240 21.14 16.46 -2.99
C ALA A 240 22.27 16.92 -2.07
N SER A 241 22.88 15.99 -1.33
CA SER A 241 24.11 16.28 -0.62
C SER A 241 25.03 16.89 -1.66
N LYS A 242 25.35 18.18 -1.52
CA LYS A 242 26.45 18.78 -2.27
C LYS A 242 27.68 18.04 -1.79
N THR A 243 28.04 16.96 -2.47
CA THR A 243 29.42 16.50 -2.49
C THR A 243 30.21 17.69 -2.99
N ARG A 244 30.81 18.42 -2.04
CA ARG A 244 31.79 19.45 -2.32
C ARG A 244 32.84 18.75 -3.19
N PRO A 245 33.10 19.20 -4.43
CA PRO A 245 34.16 18.58 -5.20
C PRO A 245 35.44 18.68 -4.36
N SER A 246 36.06 17.53 -4.13
CA SER A 246 37.36 17.45 -3.46
C SER A 246 38.31 18.34 -4.25
N SER A 247 38.73 19.45 -3.65
CA SER A 247 39.84 20.23 -4.17
C SER A 247 41.03 19.29 -4.29
N LYS A 248 41.51 19.13 -5.52
CA LYS A 248 42.76 18.46 -5.87
C LYS A 248 43.87 18.90 -4.90
N PRO A 249 44.76 18.01 -4.41
CA PRO A 249 45.89 18.45 -3.62
C PRO A 249 46.76 19.36 -4.48
N ALA A 250 47.19 20.49 -3.90
CA ALA A 250 48.18 21.37 -4.52
C ALA A 250 49.51 20.60 -4.74
N PRO A 251 50.28 20.91 -5.79
CA PRO A 251 51.56 20.27 -6.02
C PRO A 251 52.59 20.81 -5.02
N ASP A 252 53.33 19.89 -4.40
CA ASP A 252 54.47 20.21 -3.55
C ASP A 252 55.63 20.77 -4.39
N GLN A 253 56.24 21.85 -3.93
CA GLN A 253 57.34 22.56 -4.59
C GLN A 253 58.48 22.70 -3.58
N ASN A 254 59.52 21.87 -3.75
CA ASN A 254 60.94 22.01 -3.36
C ASN A 254 61.54 20.59 -3.17
N LEU A 255 62.79 20.23 -3.53
CA LEU A 255 63.95 20.89 -4.12
C LEU A 255 64.90 19.76 -4.63
N ALA A 256 65.79 20.13 -5.54
CA ALA A 256 66.66 19.30 -6.38
C ALA A 256 67.75 18.45 -5.68
N GLY A 257 68.20 17.40 -6.39
CA GLY A 257 69.46 16.67 -6.15
C GLY A 257 69.65 15.44 -7.07
N ASP A 258 70.39 15.61 -8.17
CA ASP A 258 70.82 14.66 -9.24
C ASP A 258 72.07 13.81 -8.82
N PRO A 259 72.70 12.87 -9.60
CA PRO A 259 72.29 11.95 -10.70
C PRO A 259 72.58 10.43 -10.42
N GLY A 260 72.21 9.54 -11.38
CA GLY A 260 72.27 8.05 -11.36
C GLY A 260 73.68 7.37 -11.48
N PRO A 261 73.88 6.18 -12.11
CA PRO A 261 73.00 5.41 -13.05
C PRO A 261 72.90 3.87 -12.80
N GLY A 262 72.07 3.15 -13.57
CA GLY A 262 72.15 1.68 -13.68
C GLY A 262 71.00 1.00 -14.43
N ALA A 263 71.33 0.34 -15.54
CA ALA A 263 70.45 -0.25 -16.56
C ALA A 263 69.76 -1.58 -16.19
N GLY A 264 68.73 -2.00 -16.95
CA GLY A 264 68.31 -3.41 -17.01
C GLY A 264 66.87 -3.74 -17.48
N GLN A 265 66.64 -3.69 -18.79
CA GLN A 265 65.83 -4.60 -19.65
C GLN A 265 64.50 -5.26 -19.18
N SER A 266 63.43 -5.01 -19.97
CA SER A 266 62.27 -5.92 -20.22
C SER A 266 62.63 -7.02 -21.26
N PRO A 267 61.83 -8.09 -21.52
CA PRO A 267 60.46 -8.04 -22.10
C PRO A 267 59.45 -8.99 -21.40
N GLY A 268 58.12 -8.77 -21.44
CA GLY A 268 57.17 -9.25 -22.48
C GLY A 268 56.90 -10.77 -22.31
N VAL A 269 55.69 -11.36 -22.31
CA VAL A 269 54.45 -11.19 -23.11
C VAL A 269 53.38 -12.13 -22.50
N GLY A 270 52.07 -11.86 -22.65
CA GLY A 270 51.06 -12.93 -22.73
C GLY A 270 49.65 -12.65 -22.19
N GLN A 271 48.72 -12.27 -23.10
CA GLN A 271 47.26 -12.24 -22.94
C GLN A 271 46.69 -13.66 -22.69
N GLY A 272 45.70 -13.84 -21.80
CA GLY A 272 44.27 -13.87 -22.16
C GLY A 272 43.58 -15.15 -21.62
N PRO A 273 42.24 -15.21 -21.54
CA PRO A 273 41.52 -15.58 -20.31
C PRO A 273 40.79 -16.94 -20.35
N GLY A 274 40.43 -17.48 -19.18
CA GLY A 274 39.56 -18.66 -19.06
C GLY A 274 38.91 -18.73 -17.68
N ALA A 275 37.59 -18.74 -17.66
CA ALA A 275 36.74 -18.65 -16.48
C ALA A 275 36.76 -19.91 -15.62
N ASP A 276 36.72 -19.66 -14.31
CA ASP A 276 36.55 -20.64 -13.25
C ASP A 276 35.06 -21.01 -13.04
N GLN A 277 34.86 -22.31 -12.82
CA GLN A 277 33.84 -22.97 -11.96
C GLN A 277 32.39 -23.01 -12.47
N ASP A 278 31.80 -24.18 -12.77
CA ASP A 278 31.62 -25.44 -12.01
C ASP A 278 30.39 -25.44 -11.08
N LEU A 279 29.84 -26.65 -10.95
CA LEU A 279 28.49 -27.14 -10.74
C LEU A 279 27.86 -26.93 -9.35
N GLY A 280 26.51 -27.03 -9.32
CA GLY A 280 25.71 -27.52 -8.18
C GLY A 280 25.16 -26.42 -7.24
N GLY A 281 23.96 -26.47 -6.69
CA GLY A 281 22.93 -27.50 -6.65
C GLY A 281 21.70 -26.99 -5.88
N ASP A 282 20.66 -27.81 -5.88
CA ASP A 282 19.36 -27.70 -5.21
C ASP A 282 19.29 -26.85 -3.93
N GLN A 283 18.24 -26.04 -3.80
CA GLN A 283 17.40 -26.04 -2.59
C GLN A 283 15.92 -25.84 -2.95
N ASP A 284 15.22 -26.98 -2.89
CA ASP A 284 13.80 -27.19 -2.66
C ASP A 284 13.21 -26.15 -1.68
N LEU A 285 12.46 -25.17 -2.19
CA LEU A 285 11.58 -24.32 -1.39
C LEU A 285 10.23 -24.99 -1.32
N GLY A 286 10.08 -25.85 -0.31
CA GLY A 286 8.84 -26.54 0.03
C GLY A 286 7.63 -25.60 -0.03
N GLY A 287 6.62 -26.05 -0.79
CA GLY A 287 5.40 -25.30 -1.08
C GLY A 287 4.69 -24.84 0.19
N ASP A 288 4.72 -23.53 0.43
CA ASP A 288 3.80 -22.90 1.36
C ASP A 288 2.40 -22.95 0.76
N GLN A 289 1.44 -23.45 1.55
CA GLN A 289 0.01 -23.55 1.24
C GLN A 289 -0.67 -22.19 0.96
N ASP A 290 0.08 -21.08 0.93
CA ASP A 290 -0.37 -19.78 0.42
C ASP A 290 -0.32 -19.69 -1.12
N SER A 291 0.24 -20.68 -1.82
CA SER A 291 0.42 -20.70 -3.30
C SER A 291 -0.64 -21.50 -4.08
N GLY A 292 -1.72 -21.94 -3.43
CA GLY A 292 -2.73 -22.77 -4.07
C GLY A 292 -3.67 -22.01 -5.03
N GLY A 293 -3.45 -22.21 -6.34
CA GLY A 293 -4.52 -22.39 -7.34
C GLY A 293 -5.06 -21.15 -8.08
N ASP A 294 -4.66 -21.04 -9.35
CA ASP A 294 -5.46 -20.68 -10.54
C ASP A 294 -6.30 -19.39 -10.53
N GLY A 295 -5.74 -18.32 -11.10
CA GLY A 295 -6.38 -17.53 -12.16
C GLY A 295 -7.70 -16.78 -11.90
N TYR A 296 -8.23 -16.74 -10.68
CA TYR A 296 -9.45 -16.01 -10.36
C TYR A 296 -9.20 -14.89 -9.35
N ASP A 297 -9.77 -13.71 -9.66
CA ASP A 297 -9.58 -12.41 -9.01
C ASP A 297 -9.50 -12.53 -7.47
N SER A 298 -8.27 -12.42 -6.96
CA SER A 298 -7.87 -12.98 -5.68
C SER A 298 -8.19 -12.09 -4.49
N ASP A 299 -9.15 -11.17 -4.58
CA ASP A 299 -9.59 -10.29 -3.48
C ASP A 299 -11.12 -10.20 -3.36
N GLU A 300 -11.89 -10.83 -4.26
CA GLU A 300 -13.35 -10.67 -4.28
C GLU A 300 -14.04 -11.40 -3.12
N MET A 301 -14.46 -10.63 -2.12
CA MET A 301 -15.34 -11.07 -1.05
C MET A 301 -16.79 -11.13 -1.56
N PRO A 302 -17.44 -12.30 -1.65
CA PRO A 302 -18.86 -12.35 -2.02
C PRO A 302 -19.69 -11.55 -1.00
N GLY A 303 -20.67 -10.79 -1.50
CA GLY A 303 -21.52 -9.90 -0.69
C GLY A 303 -22.07 -10.59 0.55
N LEU A 304 -21.72 -10.07 1.73
CA LEU A 304 -22.13 -10.58 3.03
C LEU A 304 -23.59 -10.18 3.31
N ASP A 305 -24.55 -10.82 2.63
CA ASP A 305 -25.98 -10.65 2.89
C ASP A 305 -26.70 -12.00 2.99
N SER A 306 -26.08 -12.97 3.66
CA SER A 306 -26.74 -14.21 4.07
C SER A 306 -26.66 -14.38 5.59
N PRO A 307 -27.79 -14.60 6.29
CA PRO A 307 -27.75 -14.99 7.69
C PRO A 307 -26.98 -16.31 7.83
N PRO A 308 -26.34 -16.59 8.98
CA PRO A 308 -25.60 -17.83 9.16
C PRO A 308 -26.52 -19.02 8.87
N ALA A 309 -26.02 -19.97 8.07
CA ALA A 309 -26.69 -21.25 7.90
C ALA A 309 -26.96 -21.82 9.30
N LYS A 310 -28.23 -22.13 9.58
CA LYS A 310 -28.62 -22.83 10.81
C LYS A 310 -27.74 -24.08 10.95
N PRO A 311 -27.22 -24.39 12.16
CA PRO A 311 -26.51 -25.64 12.36
C PRO A 311 -27.43 -26.80 11.95
N ALA A 312 -26.92 -27.69 11.11
CA ALA A 312 -27.62 -28.92 10.76
C ALA A 312 -27.97 -29.66 12.05
N ALA A 313 -29.25 -29.99 12.24
CA ALA A 313 -29.70 -30.78 13.38
C ALA A 313 -28.95 -32.12 13.38
N PRO A 314 -28.54 -32.63 14.55
CA PRO A 314 -27.86 -33.91 14.62
C PRO A 314 -28.78 -35.01 14.08
N SER A 315 -28.29 -35.76 13.09
CA SER A 315 -28.95 -36.93 12.54
C SER A 315 -29.19 -37.95 13.66
N LYS A 316 -30.46 -38.33 13.87
CA LYS A 316 -30.84 -39.37 14.84
C LYS A 316 -30.08 -40.67 14.55
N PRO A 317 -29.57 -41.37 15.58
CA PRO A 317 -28.89 -42.64 15.37
C PRO A 317 -29.87 -43.71 14.87
N SER A 318 -29.47 -44.38 13.79
CA SER A 318 -30.15 -45.55 13.23
C SER A 318 -30.23 -46.66 14.29
N LYS A 319 -31.45 -47.12 14.60
CA LYS A 319 -31.69 -48.26 15.49
C LYS A 319 -31.24 -49.54 14.77
N ARG A 320 -30.16 -50.17 15.24
CA ARG A 320 -29.86 -51.58 14.92
C ARG A 320 -30.99 -52.48 15.46
N PRO A 321 -31.50 -53.45 14.69
CA PRO A 321 -32.43 -54.43 15.22
C PRO A 321 -31.70 -55.41 16.15
N LYS A 322 -32.36 -55.77 17.26
CA LYS A 322 -31.89 -56.80 18.19
C LYS A 322 -32.15 -58.18 17.58
N VAL A 323 -31.13 -59.04 17.63
CA VAL A 323 -31.26 -60.49 17.42
C VAL A 323 -31.79 -61.09 18.72
N SER A 324 -32.95 -61.75 18.65
CA SER A 324 -33.36 -62.77 19.61
C SER A 324 -34.24 -63.77 18.88
N ASP A 325 -33.88 -65.03 19.08
CA ASP A 325 -34.30 -66.26 18.40
C ASP A 325 -35.81 -66.50 18.32
N VAL A 326 -36.22 -67.33 17.34
CA VAL A 326 -37.03 -68.57 17.50
C VAL A 326 -37.41 -69.10 16.09
N PHE A 327 -36.72 -70.15 15.62
CA PHE A 327 -37.30 -71.19 14.74
C PHE A 327 -38.26 -72.06 15.58
N PRO A 328 -39.25 -72.84 15.05
CA PRO A 328 -39.36 -73.37 13.69
C PRO A 328 -40.79 -73.40 13.09
N THR A 329 -40.93 -73.68 11.79
CA THR A 329 -41.75 -74.82 11.31
C THR A 329 -41.48 -75.10 9.84
N TYR A 330 -41.16 -76.36 9.59
CA TYR A 330 -40.98 -76.98 8.29
C TYR A 330 -42.35 -77.45 7.80
N ARG A 331 -42.75 -77.12 6.57
CA ARG A 331 -43.82 -77.85 5.86
C ARG A 331 -43.40 -78.05 4.39
N ARG A 332 -43.20 -79.32 4.02
CA ARG A 332 -42.93 -79.79 2.65
C ARG A 332 -44.13 -79.55 1.73
N PRO A 333 -43.91 -79.41 0.40
CA PRO A 333 -44.98 -79.41 -0.57
C PRO A 333 -45.52 -80.84 -0.79
N ARG A 334 -46.82 -80.99 -1.00
CA ARG A 334 -47.40 -82.18 -1.64
C ARG A 334 -47.52 -81.91 -3.14
N SER A 335 -47.27 -82.97 -3.90
CA SER A 335 -47.58 -83.20 -5.31
C SER A 335 -48.98 -82.73 -5.71
#